data_AF-A0AAJ6BHD9-F1
#
_entry.id   AF-A0AAJ6BHD9-F1
#
_cell.length_a   1.000
_cell.length_b   1.000
_cell.length_c   1.000
_cell.angle_alpha   90.00
_cell.angle_beta   90.00
_cell.angle_gamma   90.00
#
_symmetry.space_group_name_H-M   'P 1'
#
loop_
_entity.id
_entity.type
_entity.pdbx_description
1 polymer ?
#
loop_
_entity_poly.entity_id
_entity_poly.type
_entity_poly.pdbx_seq_one_letter_code
_entity_poly.pdbx_strand_id
1 'polypeptide(L)'
;MTKLFFLCAVALAGIACTDTAQKETERKDGFTPVLRTKEDSLYHAVIEGHDVGMAKMGILGRYTARVQAKLDSMSKQPKGVDSEYHKQLVDLRKDLQQARQGMNAWMDSFSADSATGNEDLRIQYLESERVKVNLVRDKILLSLQKADSLFAR
;
A
#
# COMPACT_ATOMS: atom_id res chain seq x y z
N MET A 1 -4.90 44.09 56.33
CA MET A 1 -6.34 44.43 56.30
C MET A 1 -6.86 44.09 54.91
N THR A 2 -7.35 42.87 54.74
CA THR A 2 -8.80 42.51 54.69
C THR A 2 -9.38 42.65 53.27
N LYS A 3 -9.43 41.49 52.59
CA LYS A 3 -10.45 40.97 51.66
C LYS A 3 -11.12 41.93 50.66
N LEU A 4 -11.09 41.55 49.37
CA LEU A 4 -12.32 41.08 48.72
C LEU A 4 -12.03 40.24 47.47
N PHE A 5 -12.54 39.01 47.51
CA PHE A 5 -12.70 38.10 46.38
C PHE A 5 -13.79 38.65 45.46
N PHE A 6 -13.57 38.60 44.14
CA PHE A 6 -14.66 38.41 43.18
C PHE A 6 -14.24 37.41 42.11
N LEU A 7 -14.82 36.21 42.24
CA LEU A 7 -14.88 35.18 41.21
C LEU A 7 -15.76 35.71 40.06
N CYS A 8 -15.23 35.72 38.84
CA CYS A 8 -16.03 35.67 37.63
C CYS A 8 -15.52 34.51 36.77
N ALA A 9 -16.08 33.34 37.02
CA ALA A 9 -16.01 32.21 36.10
C ALA A 9 -16.97 32.49 34.94
N VAL A 10 -16.42 32.70 33.75
CA VAL A 10 -17.18 32.59 32.49
C VAL A 10 -16.54 31.47 31.70
N ALA A 11 -17.11 30.27 31.83
CA ALA A 11 -16.92 29.18 30.90
C ALA A 11 -18.05 29.29 29.87
N LEU A 12 -17.71 29.55 28.60
CA LEU A 12 -18.63 29.38 27.48
C LEU A 12 -17.88 28.88 26.25
N ALA A 13 -18.28 27.66 25.87
CA ALA A 13 -18.40 27.10 24.52
C ALA A 13 -17.14 26.95 23.65
N GLY A 14 -16.94 25.70 23.21
CA GLY A 14 -15.97 25.33 22.20
C GLY A 14 -16.47 25.52 20.76
N ILE A 15 -15.82 24.75 19.90
CA ILE A 15 -15.98 24.62 18.44
C ILE A 15 -15.12 25.61 17.66
N ALA A 16 -13.92 25.14 17.30
CA ALA A 16 -13.45 25.30 15.93
C ALA A 16 -12.65 24.03 15.57
N CYS A 17 -13.36 23.03 15.05
CA CYS A 17 -12.72 22.07 14.16
C CYS A 17 -12.20 22.88 12.98
N THR A 18 -10.88 22.94 12.80
CA THR A 18 -10.30 23.46 11.57
C THR A 18 -10.55 22.42 10.49
N ASP A 19 -11.72 22.48 9.85
CA ASP A 19 -11.95 21.87 8.53
C ASP A 19 -11.04 22.59 7.54
N THR A 20 -9.79 22.15 7.50
CA THR A 20 -8.91 22.48 6.39
C THR A 20 -9.39 21.59 5.25
N ALA A 21 -10.40 22.06 4.52
CA ALA A 21 -10.68 21.56 3.19
C ALA A 21 -9.38 21.69 2.39
N GLN A 22 -8.61 20.61 2.34
CA GLN A 22 -7.48 20.48 1.44
C GLN A 22 -8.04 20.77 0.05
N LYS A 23 -7.65 21.91 -0.54
CA LYS A 23 -7.80 22.10 -1.98
C LYS A 23 -7.10 20.92 -2.62
N GLU A 24 -7.88 19.94 -3.10
CA GLU A 24 -7.36 18.87 -3.92
C GLU A 24 -6.67 19.53 -5.09
N THR A 25 -5.34 19.44 -5.11
CA THR A 25 -4.57 19.84 -6.27
C THR A 25 -5.01 18.93 -7.41
N GLU A 26 -5.62 19.53 -8.44
CA GLU A 26 -6.11 18.83 -9.63
C GLU A 26 -5.00 17.91 -10.18
N ARG A 27 -5.24 16.60 -10.14
CA ARG A 27 -4.27 15.59 -10.60
C ARG A 27 -4.23 15.64 -12.13
N LYS A 28 -3.02 15.63 -12.69
CA LYS A 28 -2.80 15.68 -14.15
C LYS A 28 -2.76 14.29 -14.83
N ASP A 29 -3.04 13.24 -14.07
CA ASP A 29 -2.95 11.83 -14.50
C ASP A 29 -4.30 11.26 -14.96
N GLY A 30 -5.30 12.11 -15.19
CA GLY A 30 -6.65 11.68 -15.56
C GLY A 30 -7.49 11.10 -14.40
N PHE A 31 -6.98 11.11 -13.17
CA PHE A 31 -7.78 10.75 -11.99
C PHE A 31 -8.82 11.84 -11.70
N THR A 32 -10.10 11.47 -11.62
CA THR A 32 -11.21 12.40 -11.30
C THR A 32 -12.03 11.87 -10.13
N PRO A 33 -12.17 12.62 -9.01
CA PRO A 33 -12.99 12.17 -7.89
C PRO A 33 -14.48 11.99 -8.27
N VAL A 34 -14.91 12.59 -9.40
CA VAL A 34 -16.26 12.44 -9.95
C VAL A 34 -16.23 11.43 -11.08
N LEU A 35 -16.77 10.24 -10.82
CA LEU A 35 -16.91 9.14 -11.79
C LEU A 35 -18.14 9.35 -12.68
N ARG A 36 -17.93 9.56 -13.98
CA ARG A 36 -19.02 9.79 -14.94
C ARG A 36 -19.09 8.71 -16.02
N THR A 37 -17.95 8.17 -16.42
CA THR A 37 -17.84 7.19 -17.50
C THR A 37 -17.40 5.82 -16.97
N LYS A 38 -17.54 4.80 -17.84
CA LYS A 38 -16.97 3.47 -17.56
C LYS A 38 -15.44 3.57 -17.46
N GLU A 39 -14.81 4.41 -18.26
CA GLU A 39 -13.36 4.66 -18.21
C GLU A 39 -12.94 5.20 -16.84
N ASP A 40 -13.63 6.21 -16.31
CA ASP A 40 -13.33 6.82 -15.01
C ASP A 40 -13.36 5.74 -13.91
N SER A 41 -14.41 4.92 -13.93
CA SER A 41 -14.62 3.86 -12.95
C SER A 41 -13.54 2.78 -13.02
N LEU A 42 -13.13 2.40 -14.23
CA LEU A 42 -12.06 1.43 -14.45
C LEU A 42 -10.71 2.01 -14.04
N TYR A 43 -10.42 3.26 -14.41
CA TYR A 43 -9.18 3.93 -14.04
C TYR A 43 -9.05 4.01 -12.51
N HIS A 44 -10.12 4.38 -11.80
CA HIS A 44 -10.13 4.34 -10.34
C HIS A 44 -9.86 2.96 -9.77
N ALA A 45 -10.48 1.91 -10.32
CA ALA A 45 -10.24 0.54 -9.85
C ALA A 45 -8.77 0.10 -10.07
N VAL A 46 -8.12 0.57 -11.14
CA VAL A 46 -6.68 0.35 -11.36
C VAL A 46 -5.85 1.05 -10.29
N ILE A 47 -6.10 2.35 -10.07
CA ILE A 47 -5.35 3.16 -9.11
C ILE A 47 -5.58 2.69 -7.67
N GLU A 48 -6.80 2.25 -7.31
CA GLU A 48 -7.08 1.66 -6.00
C GLU A 48 -6.24 0.40 -5.77
N GLY A 49 -6.17 -0.50 -6.75
CA GLY A 49 -5.34 -1.70 -6.66
C GLY A 49 -3.86 -1.37 -6.45
N HIS A 50 -3.36 -0.35 -7.16
CA HIS A 50 -2.03 0.20 -6.99
C HIS A 50 -1.82 0.76 -5.57
N ASP A 51 -2.69 1.64 -5.11
CA ASP A 51 -2.57 2.35 -3.84
C ASP A 51 -2.58 1.38 -2.65
N VAL A 52 -3.46 0.37 -2.69
CA VAL A 52 -3.48 -0.70 -1.67
C VAL A 52 -2.16 -1.46 -1.62
N GLY A 53 -1.60 -1.82 -2.78
CA GLY A 53 -0.28 -2.48 -2.84
C GLY A 53 0.84 -1.56 -2.35
N MET A 54 0.85 -0.30 -2.78
CA MET A 54 1.88 0.68 -2.42
C MET A 54 1.88 1.02 -0.93
N ALA A 55 0.71 1.10 -0.30
CA ALA A 55 0.57 1.30 1.15
C ALA A 55 1.29 0.21 1.97
N LYS A 56 1.56 -0.96 1.37
CA LYS A 56 2.20 -2.11 2.00
C LYS A 56 3.68 -2.25 1.68
N MET A 57 4.22 -1.49 0.73
CA MET A 57 5.60 -1.63 0.27
C MET A 57 6.65 -1.38 1.35
N GLY A 58 6.37 -0.45 2.28
CA GLY A 58 7.24 -0.22 3.44
C GLY A 58 7.29 -1.43 4.39
N ILE A 59 6.15 -2.08 4.63
CA ILE A 59 6.08 -3.28 5.48
C ILE A 59 6.80 -4.45 4.79
N LEU A 60 6.57 -4.62 3.50
CA LEU A 60 7.22 -5.63 2.68
C LEU A 60 8.76 -5.50 2.72
N GLY A 61 9.27 -4.27 2.64
CA GLY A 61 10.70 -3.99 2.80
C GLY A 61 11.24 -4.41 4.16
N ARG A 62 10.52 -4.12 5.26
CA ARG A 62 10.91 -4.54 6.62
C ARG A 62 10.95 -6.05 6.77
N TYR A 63 9.94 -6.77 6.27
CA TYR A 63 9.95 -8.23 6.32
C TYR A 63 11.06 -8.84 5.47
N THR A 64 11.33 -8.28 4.29
CA THR A 64 12.46 -8.72 3.44
C THR A 64 13.78 -8.62 4.20
N ALA A 65 14.05 -7.49 4.88
CA ALA A 65 15.25 -7.31 5.69
C ALA A 65 15.32 -8.29 6.87
N ARG A 66 14.19 -8.50 7.57
CA ARG A 66 14.11 -9.43 8.70
C ARG A 66 14.38 -10.87 8.29
N VAL A 67 13.80 -11.33 7.19
CA VAL A 67 14.02 -12.67 6.64
C VAL A 67 15.48 -12.85 6.26
N GLN A 68 16.07 -11.87 5.58
CA GLN A 68 17.48 -11.92 5.19
C GLN A 68 18.40 -12.03 6.41
N ALA A 69 18.20 -11.18 7.43
CA ALA A 69 18.99 -11.23 8.66
C ALA A 69 18.88 -12.59 9.37
N LYS A 70 17.69 -13.21 9.36
CA LYS A 70 17.49 -14.53 9.97
C LYS A 70 18.23 -15.63 9.19
N LEU A 71 18.17 -15.62 7.87
CA LEU A 71 18.90 -16.55 7.00
C LEU A 71 20.43 -16.39 7.15
N ASP A 72 20.91 -15.15 7.25
CA ASP A 72 22.34 -14.85 7.46
C ASP A 72 22.81 -15.39 8.81
N SER A 73 21.99 -15.23 9.86
CA SER A 73 22.27 -15.79 11.18
C SER A 73 22.36 -17.33 11.16
N MET A 74 21.43 -17.99 10.47
CA MET A 74 21.43 -19.47 10.35
C MET A 74 22.66 -19.97 9.58
N SER A 75 23.09 -19.24 8.56
CA SER A 75 24.27 -19.59 7.76
C SER A 75 25.57 -19.50 8.57
N LYS A 76 25.64 -18.59 9.55
CA LYS A 76 26.79 -18.46 10.47
C LYS A 76 26.83 -19.53 11.57
N GLN A 77 25.68 -20.12 11.90
CA GLN A 77 25.55 -21.13 12.96
C GLN A 77 24.69 -22.32 12.46
N PRO A 78 25.23 -23.16 11.57
CA PRO A 78 24.45 -24.21 10.91
C PRO A 78 24.06 -25.38 11.82
N LYS A 79 24.71 -25.53 12.99
CA LYS A 79 24.41 -26.62 13.92
C LYS A 79 23.04 -26.41 14.56
N GLY A 80 22.14 -27.40 14.41
CA GLY A 80 20.80 -27.37 15.00
C GLY A 80 19.81 -26.45 14.29
N VAL A 81 20.12 -25.99 13.06
CA VAL A 81 19.14 -25.28 12.24
C VAL A 81 18.02 -26.23 11.85
N ASP A 82 16.79 -25.83 12.17
CA ASP A 82 15.58 -26.48 11.67
C ASP A 82 15.48 -26.30 10.15
N SER A 83 15.59 -27.42 9.42
CA SER A 83 15.60 -27.44 7.96
C SER A 83 14.28 -26.96 7.36
N GLU A 84 13.15 -27.24 8.01
CA GLU A 84 11.83 -26.83 7.54
C GLU A 84 11.64 -25.32 7.75
N TYR A 85 12.01 -24.80 8.92
CA TYR A 85 11.96 -23.37 9.17
C TYR A 85 12.91 -22.59 8.25
N HIS A 86 14.11 -23.11 7.99
CA HIS A 86 15.03 -22.54 7.01
C HIS A 86 14.40 -22.50 5.60
N LYS A 87 13.79 -23.60 5.15
CA LYS A 87 13.11 -23.66 3.85
C LYS A 87 11.99 -22.62 3.76
N GLN A 88 11.16 -22.51 4.80
CA GLN A 88 10.06 -21.54 4.86
C GLN A 88 10.56 -20.08 4.77
N LEU A 89 11.70 -19.76 5.39
CA LEU A 89 12.33 -18.45 5.27
C LEU A 89 12.86 -18.18 3.86
N VAL A 90 13.47 -19.18 3.21
CA VAL A 90 13.93 -19.06 1.82
C VAL A 90 12.77 -18.82 0.87
N ASP A 91 11.69 -19.58 1.00
CA ASP A 91 10.48 -19.44 0.19
C ASP A 91 9.84 -18.07 0.43
N LEU A 92 9.70 -17.65 1.70
CA LEU A 92 9.16 -16.34 2.05
C LEU A 92 10.00 -15.20 1.47
N ARG A 93 11.33 -15.30 1.48
CA ARG A 93 12.21 -14.29 0.87
C ARG A 93 11.89 -14.13 -0.61
N LYS A 94 11.73 -15.25 -1.33
CA LYS A 94 11.41 -15.24 -2.76
C LYS A 94 10.05 -14.59 -3.01
N ASP A 95 9.03 -14.96 -2.24
CA ASP A 95 7.68 -14.39 -2.35
C ASP A 95 7.69 -12.87 -2.15
N LEU A 96 8.35 -12.38 -1.08
CA LEU A 96 8.47 -10.94 -0.80
C LEU A 96 9.21 -10.20 -1.94
N GLN A 97 10.30 -10.76 -2.46
CA GLN A 97 11.05 -10.17 -3.57
C GLN A 97 10.21 -10.10 -4.85
N GLN A 98 9.51 -11.18 -5.19
CA GLN A 98 8.66 -11.24 -6.37
C GLN A 98 7.48 -10.27 -6.27
N ALA A 99 6.88 -10.12 -5.09
CA ALA A 99 5.83 -9.14 -4.85
C ALA A 99 6.32 -7.70 -5.05
N ARG A 100 7.50 -7.35 -4.52
CA ARG A 100 8.12 -6.04 -4.76
C ARG A 100 8.40 -5.77 -6.23
N GLN A 101 9.04 -6.73 -6.89
CA GLN A 101 9.40 -6.63 -8.31
C GLN A 101 8.15 -6.54 -9.19
N GLY A 102 7.08 -7.28 -8.85
CA GLY A 102 5.82 -7.23 -9.56
C GLY A 102 5.19 -5.84 -9.55
N MET A 103 5.20 -5.15 -8.41
CA MET A 103 4.67 -3.77 -8.33
C MET A 103 5.53 -2.79 -9.10
N ASN A 104 6.86 -2.87 -8.95
CA ASN A 104 7.76 -2.01 -9.72
C ASN A 104 7.60 -2.22 -11.22
N ALA A 105 7.60 -3.47 -11.68
CA ALA A 105 7.43 -3.79 -13.10
C ALA A 105 6.07 -3.33 -13.63
N TRP A 106 5.00 -3.46 -12.84
CA TRP A 106 3.70 -2.92 -13.22
C TRP A 106 3.75 -1.40 -13.37
N MET A 107 4.28 -0.67 -12.37
CA MET A 107 4.41 0.78 -12.41
C MET A 107 5.26 1.26 -13.60
N ASP A 108 6.36 0.57 -13.90
CA ASP A 108 7.24 0.90 -15.04
C ASP A 108 6.54 0.70 -16.40
N SER A 109 5.57 -0.22 -16.46
CA SER A 109 4.84 -0.56 -17.69
C SER A 109 3.49 0.16 -17.85
N PHE A 110 2.92 0.66 -16.75
CA PHE A 110 1.62 1.30 -16.73
C PHE A 110 1.69 2.67 -17.40
N SER A 111 0.75 2.94 -18.31
CA SER A 111 0.64 4.21 -19.02
C SER A 111 -0.74 4.80 -18.79
N ALA A 112 -0.79 5.85 -17.97
CA ALA A 112 -2.03 6.56 -17.63
C ALA A 112 -2.72 7.17 -18.86
N ASP A 113 -2.01 7.43 -19.95
CA ASP A 113 -2.53 8.04 -21.18
C ASP A 113 -2.70 7.04 -22.34
N SER A 114 -2.55 5.75 -22.07
CA SER A 114 -2.70 4.70 -23.10
C SER A 114 -4.09 4.74 -23.75
N ALA A 115 -4.13 4.69 -25.09
CA ALA A 115 -5.35 4.69 -25.91
C ALA A 115 -6.31 5.88 -25.66
N THR A 116 -5.84 6.98 -25.09
CA THR A 116 -6.64 8.21 -24.97
C THR A 116 -7.16 8.65 -26.34
N GLY A 117 -8.46 8.94 -26.43
CA GLY A 117 -9.14 9.30 -27.69
C GLY A 117 -9.75 8.12 -28.45
N ASN A 118 -9.60 6.89 -27.97
CA ASN A 118 -10.35 5.73 -28.46
C ASN A 118 -10.96 4.97 -27.27
N GLU A 119 -12.26 5.16 -27.05
CA GLU A 119 -12.96 4.68 -25.86
C GLU A 119 -12.89 3.15 -25.69
N ASP A 120 -13.16 2.40 -26.77
CA ASP A 120 -13.15 0.93 -26.71
C ASP A 120 -11.76 0.38 -26.36
N LEU A 121 -10.71 0.91 -26.98
CA LEU A 121 -9.32 0.50 -26.70
C LEU A 121 -8.87 0.93 -25.30
N ARG A 122 -9.32 2.10 -24.83
CA ARG A 122 -9.05 2.59 -23.48
C ARG A 122 -9.67 1.69 -22.42
N ILE A 123 -10.95 1.35 -22.58
CA ILE A 123 -11.66 0.42 -21.69
C ILE A 123 -10.95 -0.93 -21.64
N GLN A 124 -10.60 -1.51 -22.81
CA GLN A 124 -9.89 -2.79 -22.88
C GLN A 124 -8.53 -2.74 -22.17
N TYR A 125 -7.77 -1.66 -22.38
CA TYR A 125 -6.49 -1.46 -21.71
C TYR A 125 -6.67 -1.43 -20.19
N LEU A 126 -7.57 -0.58 -19.67
CA LEU A 126 -7.80 -0.42 -18.24
C LEU A 126 -8.35 -1.69 -17.57
N GLU A 127 -9.22 -2.44 -18.25
CA GLU A 127 -9.67 -3.75 -17.75
C GLU A 127 -8.50 -4.72 -17.58
N SER A 128 -7.56 -4.73 -18.53
CA SER A 128 -6.36 -5.56 -18.45
C SER A 128 -5.42 -5.11 -17.33
N GLU A 129 -5.21 -3.79 -17.16
CA GLU A 129 -4.37 -3.24 -16.11
C GLU A 129 -4.95 -3.49 -14.71
N ARG A 130 -6.27 -3.42 -14.57
CA ARG A 130 -6.96 -3.72 -13.32
C ARG A 130 -6.70 -5.16 -12.87
N VAL A 131 -6.72 -6.12 -13.80
CA VAL A 131 -6.42 -7.52 -13.48
C VAL A 131 -4.95 -7.67 -13.07
N LYS A 132 -4.02 -7.05 -13.79
CA LYS A 132 -2.59 -7.12 -13.50
C LYS A 132 -2.25 -6.53 -12.13
N VAL A 133 -2.71 -5.32 -11.85
CA VAL A 133 -2.41 -4.63 -10.59
C VAL A 133 -3.04 -5.34 -9.39
N ASN A 134 -4.26 -5.89 -9.54
CA ASN A 134 -4.89 -6.67 -8.47
C ASN A 134 -4.13 -7.96 -8.18
N LEU A 135 -3.62 -8.66 -9.20
CA LEU A 135 -2.77 -9.83 -8.98
C LEU A 135 -1.50 -9.48 -8.21
N VAL A 136 -0.87 -8.34 -8.52
CA VAL A 136 0.31 -7.86 -7.80
C VAL A 136 -0.03 -7.49 -6.35
N ARG A 137 -1.10 -6.72 -6.15
CA ARG A 137 -1.64 -6.36 -4.83
C ARG A 137 -1.86 -7.61 -3.98
N ASP A 138 -2.52 -8.62 -4.53
CA ASP A 138 -2.84 -9.84 -3.79
C ASP A 138 -1.58 -10.63 -3.43
N LYS A 139 -0.58 -10.68 -4.33
CA LYS A 139 0.74 -11.26 -4.02
C LYS A 139 1.44 -10.54 -2.87
N ILE A 140 1.37 -9.20 -2.82
CA ILE A 140 1.91 -8.42 -1.70
C ILE A 140 1.21 -8.81 -0.40
N LEU A 141 -0.13 -8.77 -0.38
CA LEU A 141 -0.92 -9.07 0.83
C LEU A 141 -0.68 -10.51 1.33
N LEU A 142 -0.67 -11.49 0.43
CA LEU A 142 -0.40 -12.89 0.76
C LEU A 142 1.02 -13.09 1.29
N SER A 143 2.02 -12.43 0.69
CA SER A 143 3.42 -12.54 1.17
C SER A 143 3.58 -11.95 2.58
N LEU A 144 2.86 -10.86 2.88
CA LEU A 144 2.83 -10.28 4.21
C LEU A 144 2.14 -11.20 5.22
N GLN A 145 1.00 -11.79 4.87
CA GLN A 145 0.29 -12.74 5.73
C GLN A 145 1.18 -13.96 6.05
N LYS A 146 1.93 -14.48 5.07
CA LYS A 146 2.91 -15.55 5.29
C LYS A 146 4.01 -15.10 6.25
N ALA A 147 4.51 -13.87 6.10
CA ALA A 147 5.51 -13.31 7.00
C ALA A 147 5.00 -13.19 8.44
N ASP A 148 3.80 -12.64 8.63
CA ASP A 148 3.14 -12.53 9.94
C ASP A 148 3.03 -13.91 10.59
N SER A 149 2.53 -14.90 9.84
CA SER A 149 2.35 -16.28 10.32
C SER A 149 3.69 -16.93 10.70
N LEU A 150 4.75 -16.72 9.91
CA LEU A 150 6.05 -17.33 10.14
C LEU A 150 6.80 -16.71 11.32
N PHE A 151 6.60 -15.42 11.58
CA PHE A 151 7.26 -14.68 12.67
C PHE A 151 6.44 -14.56 13.96
N ALA A 152 5.18 -15.00 13.96
CA ALA A 152 4.35 -15.13 15.15
C ALA A 152 4.53 -16.46 15.89
N ARG A 153 5.34 -17.37 15.34
CA ARG A 153 5.67 -18.67 15.95
C ARG A 153 6.49 -18.54 17.23
#